data_AF-A0A382TML4-F1
#
_entry.id   AF-A0A382TML4-F1
#
_cell.length_a   1.000
_cell.length_b   1.000
_cell.length_c   1.000
_cell.angle_alpha   90.00
_cell.angle_beta   90.00
_cell.angle_gamma   90.00
#
_symmetry.space_group_name_H-M   'P 1'
#
loop_
_entity.id
_entity.type
_entity.pdbx_description
1 polymer ?
#
loop_
_entity_poly.entity_id
_entity_poly.type
_entity_poly.pdbx_seq_one_letter_code
_entity_poly.pdbx_strand_id
1 'polypeptide(L)'
;MSQSSNTSLRSPFIAAITVVIAVAAWYGAKAYYHPVPPEIPVRKFQIAMEGRVGPWNGPAISPDGTGVAYRQRGRLWIRDLDKTEGREIPGTDGQNRPTWSPDSDFVVYIVGNILLKSPVSEGPKTLVCEATDGRFGGSTWKPDG
;
A
#
# COMPACT_ATOMS: atom_id res chain seq x y z
N MET A 1 -7.87 -44.78 -79.76
CA MET A 1 -8.42 -43.49 -79.26
C MET A 1 -9.16 -43.80 -77.97
N SER A 2 -8.93 -43.19 -76.81
CA SER A 2 -8.19 -41.99 -76.45
C SER A 2 -7.83 -42.06 -74.95
N GLN A 3 -6.61 -41.64 -74.62
CA GLN A 3 -6.16 -41.25 -73.28
C GLN A 3 -7.04 -40.14 -72.68
N SER A 4 -7.19 -40.10 -71.36
CA SER A 4 -6.47 -39.12 -70.54
C SER A 4 -6.76 -39.30 -69.04
N SER A 5 -5.71 -39.60 -68.30
CA SER A 5 -5.59 -39.57 -66.85
C SER A 5 -5.54 -38.12 -66.37
N ASN A 6 -6.49 -37.69 -65.55
CA ASN A 6 -6.40 -36.42 -64.83
C ASN A 6 -6.01 -36.66 -63.37
N THR A 7 -4.70 -36.79 -63.17
CA THR A 7 -4.03 -36.89 -61.88
C THR A 7 -4.26 -35.61 -61.07
N SER A 8 -4.72 -35.79 -59.84
CA SER A 8 -4.98 -34.78 -58.81
C SER A 8 -3.74 -33.96 -58.45
N LEU A 9 -3.52 -32.82 -59.11
CA LEU A 9 -2.38 -31.92 -58.83
C LEU A 9 -2.76 -30.59 -58.15
N ARG A 10 -3.94 -30.48 -57.54
CA ARG A 10 -4.35 -29.27 -56.79
C ARG A 10 -4.28 -29.42 -55.27
N SER A 11 -3.98 -30.61 -54.76
CA SER A 11 -4.10 -30.95 -53.32
C SER A 11 -2.96 -30.43 -52.41
N PRO A 12 -1.66 -30.42 -52.79
CA PRO A 12 -0.60 -30.08 -51.83
C PRO A 12 -0.48 -28.57 -51.56
N PHE A 13 -0.77 -27.72 -52.55
CA PHE A 13 -0.70 -26.26 -52.39
C PHE A 13 -1.81 -25.71 -51.48
N ILE A 14 -3.02 -26.29 -51.55
CA ILE A 14 -4.13 -25.92 -50.68
C ILE A 14 -3.83 -26.33 -49.23
N ALA A 15 -3.21 -27.50 -49.03
CA ALA A 15 -2.78 -27.96 -47.71
C ALA A 15 -1.69 -27.06 -47.10
N ALA A 16 -0.70 -26.61 -47.90
CA ALA A 16 0.33 -25.70 -47.41
C ALA A 16 -0.24 -24.34 -46.98
N ILE A 17 -1.16 -23.75 -47.76
CA ILE A 17 -1.79 -22.46 -47.45
C ILE A 17 -2.62 -22.55 -46.17
N THR A 18 -3.39 -23.63 -45.99
CA THR A 18 -4.20 -23.82 -44.78
C THR A 18 -3.34 -23.94 -43.52
N VAL A 19 -2.19 -24.61 -43.60
CA VAL A 19 -1.23 -24.67 -42.48
C VAL A 19 -0.67 -23.29 -42.16
N VAL A 20 -0.27 -22.50 -43.18
CA VAL A 20 0.26 -21.15 -42.96
C VAL A 20 -0.79 -20.23 -42.32
N ILE A 21 -2.04 -20.28 -42.78
CA ILE A 21 -3.14 -19.50 -42.20
C ILE A 21 -3.41 -19.93 -40.76
N ALA A 22 -3.43 -21.24 -40.48
CA ALA A 22 -3.65 -21.76 -39.13
C ALA A 22 -2.53 -21.32 -38.17
N VAL A 23 -1.28 -21.36 -38.62
CA VAL A 23 -0.11 -20.91 -37.84
C VAL A 23 -0.18 -19.40 -37.61
N ALA A 24 -0.45 -18.61 -38.65
CA ALA A 24 -0.58 -17.16 -38.52
C ALA A 24 -1.74 -16.77 -37.59
N ALA A 25 -2.89 -17.43 -37.70
CA ALA A 25 -4.03 -17.24 -36.81
C ALA A 25 -3.69 -17.62 -35.36
N TRP A 26 -2.95 -18.72 -35.15
CA TRP A 26 -2.53 -19.13 -33.81
C TRP A 26 -1.54 -18.15 -33.18
N TYR A 27 -0.54 -17.68 -33.93
CA TYR A 27 0.40 -16.66 -33.44
C TYR A 27 -0.29 -15.32 -33.19
N GLY A 28 -1.20 -14.90 -34.08
CA GLY A 28 -2.01 -13.70 -33.90
C GLY A 28 -2.91 -13.79 -32.67
N ALA A 29 -3.57 -14.93 -32.46
CA ALA A 29 -4.36 -15.20 -31.27
C ALA A 29 -3.49 -15.14 -30.00
N LYS A 30 -2.33 -15.81 -29.99
CA LYS A 30 -1.41 -15.80 -28.84
C LYS A 30 -0.88 -14.40 -28.51
N ALA A 31 -0.62 -13.58 -29.52
CA ALA A 31 -0.23 -12.18 -29.35
C ALA A 31 -1.40 -11.28 -28.94
N TYR A 32 -2.63 -11.59 -29.34
CA TYR A 32 -3.82 -10.84 -28.96
C TYR A 32 -4.29 -11.18 -27.54
N TYR A 33 -4.16 -12.44 -27.13
CA TYR A 33 -4.49 -12.92 -25.79
C TYR A 33 -3.32 -12.64 -24.81
N HIS A 34 -3.03 -11.36 -24.56
CA HIS A 34 -2.32 -10.99 -23.35
C HIS A 34 -3.28 -11.15 -22.16
N PRO A 35 -2.96 -11.94 -21.12
CA PRO A 35 -3.80 -12.03 -19.93
C PRO A 35 -3.90 -10.65 -19.30
N VAL A 36 -5.12 -10.13 -19.16
CA VAL A 36 -5.38 -8.94 -18.35
C VAL A 36 -4.81 -9.22 -16.96
N PRO A 37 -3.85 -8.42 -16.46
CA PRO A 37 -3.33 -8.61 -15.12
C PRO A 37 -4.51 -8.72 -14.15
N PRO A 38 -4.55 -9.74 -13.27
CA PRO A 38 -5.67 -9.87 -12.34
C PRO A 38 -5.81 -8.56 -11.57
N GLU A 39 -7.00 -7.96 -11.59
CA GLU A 39 -7.29 -6.81 -10.75
C GLU A 39 -7.08 -7.22 -9.30
N ILE A 40 -6.03 -6.69 -8.67
CA ILE A 40 -5.82 -6.91 -7.24
C ILE A 40 -6.97 -6.17 -6.54
N PRO A 41 -7.91 -6.88 -5.87
CA PRO A 41 -9.08 -6.22 -5.30
C PRO A 41 -8.65 -5.24 -4.21
N VAL A 42 -8.89 -3.95 -4.43
CA VAL A 42 -8.58 -2.91 -3.43
C VAL A 42 -9.42 -3.16 -2.18
N ARG A 43 -8.75 -3.38 -1.05
CA ARG A 43 -9.41 -3.44 0.25
C ARG A 43 -9.65 -2.01 0.74
N LYS A 44 -10.92 -1.68 1.02
CA LYS A 44 -11.32 -0.41 1.63
C LYS A 44 -11.82 -0.67 3.04
N PHE A 45 -11.29 0.07 4.01
CA PHE A 45 -11.78 0.08 5.38
C PHE A 45 -11.87 1.52 5.87
N GLN A 46 -12.74 1.75 6.85
CA GLN A 46 -12.92 3.04 7.49
C GLN A 46 -12.40 2.97 8.92
N ILE A 47 -11.65 3.99 9.32
CA ILE A 47 -11.28 4.21 10.72
C ILE A 47 -12.13 5.36 11.21
N ALA A 48 -13.12 5.05 12.04
CA ALA A 48 -13.96 6.05 12.67
C ALA A 48 -13.11 6.82 13.70
N MET A 49 -12.70 8.02 13.34
CA MET A 49 -11.98 8.92 14.23
C MET A 49 -12.99 9.81 14.95
N GLU A 50 -13.08 9.64 16.26
CA GLU A 50 -13.88 10.56 17.08
C GLU A 50 -13.06 11.82 17.39
N GLY A 51 -13.54 12.97 16.90
CA GLY A 51 -12.96 14.29 17.15
C GLY A 51 -12.68 15.07 15.86
N ARG A 52 -12.10 16.26 16.02
CA ARG A 52 -11.74 17.12 14.88
C ARG A 52 -10.44 16.62 14.24
N VAL A 53 -10.54 16.10 13.02
CA VAL A 53 -9.38 15.92 12.13
C VAL A 53 -9.14 17.25 11.41
N GLY A 54 -7.90 17.72 11.46
CA GLY A 54 -7.42 18.93 10.83
C GLY A 54 -6.06 18.69 10.16
N PRO A 55 -5.54 19.68 9.43
CA PRO A 55 -4.32 19.53 8.63
C PRO A 55 -3.07 19.15 9.44
N TRP A 56 -3.10 19.36 10.76
CA TRP A 56 -1.94 19.15 11.64
C TRP A 56 -2.05 17.94 12.57
N ASN A 57 -3.18 17.23 12.56
CA ASN A 57 -3.45 16.08 13.45
C ASN A 57 -4.14 14.93 12.70
N GLY A 58 -3.86 14.83 11.40
CA GLY A 58 -4.29 13.70 10.57
C GLY A 58 -3.59 12.39 10.97
N PRO A 59 -4.10 11.25 10.48
CA PRO A 59 -3.44 9.97 10.65
C PRO A 59 -2.11 9.92 9.90
N ALA A 60 -1.21 9.08 10.38
CA ALA A 60 0.04 8.74 9.71
C ALA A 60 0.10 7.22 9.52
N ILE A 61 0.44 6.78 8.32
CA ILE A 61 0.64 5.35 7.98
C ILE A 61 2.11 5.01 8.19
N SER A 62 2.41 3.82 8.71
CA SER A 62 3.78 3.34 8.85
C SER A 62 4.45 3.12 7.48
N PRO A 63 5.78 3.30 7.37
CA PRO A 63 6.51 3.07 6.12
C PRO A 63 6.36 1.66 5.55
N ASP A 64 6.26 0.63 6.39
CA ASP A 64 5.99 -0.75 6.00
C ASP A 64 4.53 -1.00 5.55
N GLY A 65 3.66 -0.01 5.73
CA GLY A 65 2.24 -0.07 5.36
C GLY A 65 1.39 -0.98 6.24
N THR A 66 1.89 -1.44 7.39
CA THR A 66 1.16 -2.38 8.26
C THR A 66 0.38 -1.70 9.38
N GLY A 67 0.66 -0.44 9.69
CA GLY A 67 0.09 0.27 10.83
C GLY A 67 -0.37 1.68 10.49
N VAL A 68 -1.29 2.18 11.31
CA VAL A 68 -1.74 3.58 11.27
C VAL A 68 -1.79 4.16 12.67
N ALA A 69 -1.11 5.29 12.85
CA ALA A 69 -1.15 6.10 14.04
C ALA A 69 -2.17 7.22 13.82
N TYR A 70 -3.13 7.38 14.71
CA TYR A 70 -4.21 8.32 14.53
C TYR A 70 -4.74 8.83 15.87
N ARG A 71 -5.47 9.95 15.82
CA ARG A 71 -6.04 10.54 17.02
C ARG A 71 -7.49 10.09 17.18
N GLN A 72 -7.83 9.63 18.38
CA GLN A 72 -9.19 9.28 18.76
C GLN A 72 -9.42 9.72 20.21
N ARG A 73 -10.55 10.38 20.47
CA ARG A 73 -10.94 10.86 21.82
C ARG A 73 -9.86 11.71 22.51
N GLY A 74 -9.11 12.48 21.73
CA GLY A 74 -8.06 13.35 22.25
C GLY A 74 -6.70 12.70 22.49
N ARG A 75 -6.58 11.39 22.26
CA ARG A 75 -5.39 10.58 22.52
C ARG A 75 -4.84 9.95 21.25
N LEU A 76 -3.58 9.52 21.31
CA LEU A 76 -2.93 8.82 20.20
C LEU A 76 -3.24 7.33 20.28
N TRP A 77 -3.60 6.76 19.14
CA TRP A 77 -3.90 5.35 18.97
C TRP A 77 -3.05 4.79 17.84
N ILE A 78 -2.70 3.51 17.92
CA ILE A 78 -2.09 2.75 16.84
C ILE A 78 -3.01 1.59 16.52
N ARG A 79 -3.28 1.37 15.23
CA ARG A 79 -4.00 0.21 14.74
C ARG A 79 -3.18 -0.48 13.67
N ASP A 80 -3.03 -1.79 13.81
CA ASP A 80 -2.47 -2.63 12.77
C ASP A 80 -3.57 -2.84 11.70
N LEU A 81 -3.21 -2.76 10.42
CA LEU A 81 -4.17 -2.80 9.32
C LEU A 81 -4.77 -4.20 9.10
N ASP A 82 -4.12 -5.23 9.62
CA ASP A 82 -4.63 -6.60 9.67
C ASP A 82 -5.62 -6.83 10.84
N LYS A 83 -5.76 -5.86 11.75
CA LYS A 83 -6.65 -5.91 12.92
C LYS A 83 -7.83 -4.94 12.80
N THR A 84 -8.92 -5.29 13.47
CA THR A 84 -10.14 -4.46 13.54
C THR A 84 -10.05 -3.37 14.59
N GLU A 85 -9.27 -3.58 15.64
CA GLU A 85 -9.19 -2.70 16.81
C GLU A 85 -7.83 -2.02 16.87
N GLY A 86 -7.83 -0.75 17.27
CA GLY A 86 -6.62 -0.03 17.64
C GLY A 86 -6.36 -0.12 19.14
N ARG A 87 -5.13 0.17 19.55
CA ARG A 87 -4.74 0.35 20.95
C ARG A 87 -4.42 1.81 21.22
N GLU A 88 -4.81 2.27 22.40
CA GLU A 88 -4.41 3.60 22.89
C GLU A 88 -2.92 3.57 23.29
N ILE A 89 -2.19 4.65 23.02
CA ILE A 89 -0.90 4.90 23.65
C ILE A 89 -1.15 5.76 24.91
N PRO A 90 -0.97 5.23 26.14
CA PRO A 90 -1.33 5.95 27.37
C PRO A 90 -0.58 7.27 27.56
N GLY A 91 -1.18 8.26 28.24
CA GLY A 91 -0.51 9.53 28.55
C GLY A 91 -0.19 10.39 27.31
N THR A 92 -1.05 10.30 26.29
CA THR A 92 -0.97 11.10 25.06
C THR A 92 -2.13 12.08 24.95
N ASP A 93 -2.60 12.58 26.09
CA ASP A 93 -3.64 13.61 26.13
C ASP A 93 -3.13 14.90 25.47
N GLY A 94 -3.86 15.40 24.46
CA GLY A 94 -3.61 16.73 23.90
C GLY A 94 -3.37 16.75 22.39
N GLN A 95 -2.41 17.58 21.97
CA GLN A 95 -2.09 17.81 20.56
C GLN A 95 -1.04 16.82 20.06
N ASN A 96 -1.52 15.72 19.49
CA ASN A 96 -0.65 14.67 18.97
C ASN A 96 -0.48 14.85 17.46
N ARG A 97 0.79 14.92 17.02
CA ARG A 97 1.17 14.89 15.60
C ARG A 97 2.09 13.68 15.39
N PRO A 98 1.54 12.49 15.12
CA PRO A 98 2.35 11.29 15.04
C PRO A 98 3.20 11.31 13.77
N THR A 99 4.47 10.98 13.92
CA THR A 99 5.40 10.72 12.81
C THR A 99 6.07 9.37 13.05
N TRP A 100 5.89 8.44 12.10
CA TRP A 100 6.51 7.11 12.15
C TRP A 100 7.99 7.15 11.84
N SER A 101 8.76 6.34 12.56
CA SER A 101 10.16 6.07 12.23
C SER A 101 10.27 5.33 10.89
N PRO A 102 11.39 5.46 10.16
CA PRO A 102 11.59 4.79 8.87
C PRO A 102 11.53 3.26 8.95
N ASP A 103 11.96 2.70 10.09
CA ASP A 103 11.93 1.27 10.40
C ASP A 103 10.55 0.75 10.84
N SER A 104 9.55 1.64 10.98
CA SER A 104 8.19 1.32 11.46
C SER A 104 8.09 0.81 12.91
N ASP A 105 9.17 0.85 13.70
CA ASP A 105 9.17 0.34 15.07
C ASP A 105 8.78 1.39 16.13
N PHE A 106 8.83 2.68 15.76
CA PHE A 106 8.59 3.80 16.67
C PHE A 106 7.63 4.84 16.10
N VAL A 107 6.94 5.52 17.02
CA VAL A 107 6.17 6.73 16.71
C VAL A 107 6.66 7.85 17.61
N VAL A 108 7.01 8.98 17.00
CA VAL A 108 7.26 10.24 17.71
C VAL A 108 6.00 11.10 17.67
N TYR A 109 5.69 11.74 18.79
CA TYR A 109 4.54 12.61 18.94
C TYR A 109 4.81 13.69 19.99
N ILE A 110 4.00 14.73 19.94
CA ILE A 110 4.09 15.89 20.82
C ILE A 110 3.03 15.77 21.91
N VAL A 111 3.39 16.07 23.16
CA VAL A 111 2.46 16.26 24.29
C VAL A 111 2.83 17.57 24.98
N GLY A 112 1.99 18.59 24.83
CA GLY A 112 2.32 19.94 25.32
C GLY A 112 3.58 20.49 24.64
N ASN A 113 4.63 20.73 25.43
CA ASN A 113 5.95 21.18 24.98
C ASN A 113 6.99 20.05 24.93
N ILE A 114 6.57 18.79 25.02
CA ILE A 114 7.47 17.64 25.08
C ILE A 114 7.35 16.81 23.79
N LEU A 115 8.50 16.45 23.21
CA LEU A 115 8.60 15.47 22.13
C LEU A 115 8.95 14.10 22.72
N LEU A 116 8.06 13.14 22.52
CA LEU A 116 8.19 11.78 23.01
C LEU A 116 8.32 10.80 21.85
N LYS A 117 9.13 9.76 22.06
CA LYS A 117 9.21 8.58 21.21
C LYS A 117 8.61 7.39 21.96
N SER A 118 7.73 6.63 21.32
CA SER A 118 7.18 5.38 21.87
C SER A 118 7.43 4.23 20.91
N PRO A 119 7.78 3.03 21.41
CA PRO A 119 7.74 1.83 20.59
C PRO A 119 6.29 1.52 20.18
N VAL A 120 6.15 0.91 19.01
CA VAL A 120 4.88 0.43 18.49
C VAL A 120 4.43 -0.79 19.27
N SER A 121 5.33 -1.73 19.59
CA SER A 121 5.06 -2.98 20.30
C SER A 121 4.57 -2.86 21.75
N GLU A 122 4.18 -1.66 22.19
CA GLU A 122 4.03 -1.26 23.59
C GLU A 122 5.37 -1.33 24.35
N GLY A 123 5.58 -0.41 25.27
CA GLY A 123 6.85 -0.30 26.00
C GLY A 123 7.13 1.09 26.56
N PRO A 124 8.30 1.27 27.18
CA PRO A 124 8.67 2.55 27.79
C PRO A 124 8.82 3.64 26.73
N LYS A 125 8.26 4.82 27.03
CA LYS A 125 8.40 6.01 26.21
C LYS A 125 9.74 6.69 26.53
N THR A 126 10.40 7.21 25.51
CA THR A 126 11.64 7.98 25.64
C THR A 126 11.35 9.45 25.42
N LEU A 127 11.82 10.30 26.33
CA LEU A 127 11.91 11.74 26.13
C LEU A 127 12.96 12.04 25.06
N VAL A 128 12.54 12.65 23.95
CA VAL A 128 13.47 13.11 22.91
C VAL A 128 13.97 14.51 23.24
N CYS A 129 13.05 15.44 23.49
CA CYS A 129 13.38 16.80 23.93
C CYS A 129 12.16 17.51 24.54
N GLU A 130 12.43 18.62 25.21
CA GLU A 130 11.42 19.57 25.68
C GLU A 130 11.70 20.94 25.05
N ALA A 131 10.66 21.55 24.45
CA ALA A 131 10.74 22.87 23.84
C ALA A 131 10.60 23.96 24.90
N THR A 132 11.60 24.83 24.98
CA THR A 132 11.68 25.92 25.97
C THR A 132 10.68 27.05 25.72
N ASP A 133 10.24 27.25 24.47
CA ASP A 133 9.26 28.26 24.06
C ASP A 133 7.81 27.71 24.00
N GLY A 134 7.64 26.43 24.36
CA GLY A 134 6.35 25.77 24.44
C GLY A 134 5.75 25.34 23.09
N ARG A 135 6.50 25.35 21.98
CA ARG A 135 5.92 25.04 20.66
C ARG A 135 6.78 24.12 19.80
N PHE A 136 6.13 23.12 19.21
CA PHE A 136 6.66 22.36 18.09
C PHE A 136 5.88 22.68 16.80
N GLY A 137 6.61 22.99 15.72
CA GLY A 137 6.04 23.12 14.37
C GLY A 137 5.69 21.77 13.75
N GLY A 138 6.37 20.70 14.16
CA GLY A 138 6.22 19.34 13.64
C GLY A 138 7.41 18.48 14.06
N SER A 139 7.46 17.25 13.56
CA SER A 139 8.61 16.36 13.73
C SER A 139 8.80 15.51 12.47
N THR A 140 10.06 15.23 12.14
CA THR A 140 10.44 14.35 11.02
C THR A 140 11.59 13.46 11.47
N TRP A 141 11.69 12.30 10.84
CA TRP A 141 12.81 11.39 11.03
C TRP A 141 13.86 11.62 9.96
N LYS A 142 15.11 11.34 10.31
CA LYS A 142 16.13 11.15 9.30
C LYS A 142 16.00 9.75 8.70
N PRO A 143 16.49 9.51 7.47
CA PRO A 143 16.39 8.20 6.83
C PRO A 143 17.12 7.07 7.58
N ASP A 144 18.10 7.39 8.42
CA ASP A 144 18.90 6.46 9.23
C ASP A 144 18.25 6.07 10.57
N GLY A 145 17.12 6.70 10.94
CA GLY A 145 16.41 6.45 12.19
C GLY A 145 16.79 7.38 13.34
#